data_AF-A0A520QSF6-F1
#
_entry.id   AF-A0A520QSF6-F1
#
_cell.length_a   1.000
_cell.length_b   1.000
_cell.length_c   1.000
_cell.angle_alpha   90.00
_cell.angle_beta   90.00
_cell.angle_gamma   90.00
#
_symmetry.space_group_name_H-M   'P 1'
#
loop_
_entity.id
_entity.type
_entity.pdbx_description
1 polymer ?
#
loop_
_entity_poly.entity_id
_entity_poly.type
_entity_poly.pdbx_seq_one_letter_code
_entity_poly.pdbx_strand_id
1 'polypeptide(L)'
;MVDARASTGRERRRRPPRVGERPRLLGARRRARGALPCADGAPEHGGPSHAVPDHRVRGATLARQSQPVDGRLELPLIVPIVVYHGARPWKAPLDVGEAIMMSEALASSAGSLVPRLRYLLDDLTQLDADGLRARGLPAFATLALWALRSAFDRGFISTAANLSGLFDEVVTADDGGQALASLFGYLFIISRPDEDLVSEVLGHVSPRVREEVMELEEMLAAKKLEQGRAEGRAEGRAQRGAELVMKLLRLKFGAIDAGTEERVRAGSDADLDRWAERVLTASQLQDVFA
;
A
#
# COMPACT_ATOMS: atom_id res chain seq x y z
N MET A 1 58.78 -4.58 -47.83
CA MET A 1 59.54 -3.38 -48.26
C MET A 1 58.50 -2.29 -48.52
N VAL A 2 58.36 -1.19 -47.79
CA VAL A 2 59.17 -0.49 -46.77
C VAL A 2 58.21 0.35 -45.88
N ASP A 3 58.47 0.35 -44.57
CA ASP A 3 58.25 1.34 -43.48
C ASP A 3 57.19 2.45 -43.62
N ALA A 4 56.28 2.66 -42.65
CA ALA A 4 56.44 3.10 -41.25
C ALA A 4 56.86 4.57 -41.07
N ARG A 5 56.00 5.39 -40.44
CA ARG A 5 56.36 6.34 -39.36
C ARG A 5 55.15 7.03 -38.71
N ALA A 6 55.36 7.33 -37.44
CA ALA A 6 54.39 7.67 -36.41
C ALA A 6 54.43 9.18 -36.02
N SER A 7 53.67 9.52 -34.97
CA SER A 7 53.70 10.73 -34.14
C SER A 7 52.98 11.97 -34.73
N THR A 8 52.25 12.83 -34.00
CA THR A 8 52.10 13.08 -32.56
C THR A 8 50.91 14.04 -32.38
N GLY A 9 49.92 13.71 -31.55
CA GLY A 9 48.80 14.60 -31.20
C GLY A 9 48.87 14.97 -29.70
N ARG A 10 49.38 16.16 -29.41
CA ARG A 10 49.71 16.65 -28.06
C ARG A 10 48.45 17.09 -27.30
N GLU A 11 48.15 16.42 -26.19
CA GLU A 11 47.15 16.81 -25.19
C GLU A 11 47.37 18.25 -24.69
N ARG A 12 46.33 19.09 -24.79
CA ARG A 12 46.26 20.37 -24.07
C ARG A 12 45.45 20.18 -22.79
N ARG A 13 46.17 20.03 -21.68
CA ARG A 13 45.66 20.14 -20.31
C ARG A 13 44.93 21.48 -20.12
N ARG A 14 43.63 21.45 -19.85
CA ARG A 14 42.88 22.62 -19.36
C ARG A 14 42.93 22.64 -17.83
N ARG A 15 43.42 23.74 -17.27
CA ARG A 15 43.42 24.05 -15.83
C ARG A 15 41.98 24.32 -15.34
N PRO A 16 41.63 23.98 -14.09
CA PRO A 16 40.34 24.34 -13.50
C PRO A 16 40.34 25.80 -13.00
N PRO A 17 39.22 26.55 -13.09
CA PRO A 17 39.09 27.84 -12.43
C PRO A 17 38.71 27.69 -10.95
N ARG A 18 39.14 28.69 -10.17
CA ARG A 18 39.11 28.77 -8.71
C ARG A 18 37.72 29.09 -8.14
N VAL A 19 37.51 28.62 -6.92
CA VAL A 19 36.39 28.92 -6.02
C VAL A 19 36.40 30.41 -5.61
N GLY A 20 35.21 31.02 -5.63
CA GLY A 20 34.91 32.23 -4.86
C GLY A 20 34.43 33.40 -5.71
N GLU A 21 33.13 33.48 -5.98
CA GLU A 21 32.37 34.74 -6.07
C GLU A 21 30.86 34.44 -6.16
N ARG A 22 30.09 34.98 -5.20
CA ARG A 22 28.61 34.86 -5.13
C ARG A 22 27.95 35.86 -6.09
N PRO A 23 26.89 35.49 -6.84
CA PRO A 23 26.09 36.48 -7.55
C PRO A 23 25.21 37.28 -6.57
N ARG A 24 25.29 38.61 -6.70
CA ARG A 24 24.53 39.61 -5.94
C ARG A 24 23.05 39.58 -6.34
N LEU A 25 22.17 39.53 -5.34
CA LEU A 25 20.75 39.80 -5.43
C LEU A 25 20.50 41.32 -5.55
N LEU A 26 19.83 41.74 -6.63
CA LEU A 26 19.05 42.99 -6.74
C LEU A 26 17.62 42.51 -7.07
N GLY A 27 16.52 42.87 -6.42
CA GLY A 27 16.24 44.01 -5.55
C GLY A 27 15.15 44.87 -6.18
N ALA A 28 13.86 44.54 -6.03
CA ALA A 28 12.78 45.52 -6.22
C ALA A 28 11.44 45.15 -5.54
N ARG A 29 11.28 45.75 -4.36
CA ARG A 29 10.13 46.58 -3.92
C ARG A 29 8.88 45.93 -3.31
N ARG A 30 8.85 46.09 -1.98
CA ARG A 30 7.70 46.20 -1.06
C ARG A 30 6.59 47.13 -1.56
N ARG A 31 5.35 46.75 -1.29
CA ARG A 31 4.35 47.64 -0.69
C ARG A 31 3.75 46.98 0.54
N ALA A 32 3.68 47.77 1.61
CA ALA A 32 3.13 47.45 2.91
C ALA A 32 1.77 48.14 3.09
N ARG A 33 1.11 47.80 4.21
CA ARG A 33 -0.11 48.34 4.87
C ARG A 33 -1.32 47.40 4.68
N GLY A 34 -2.06 47.00 5.72
CA GLY A 34 -2.25 47.61 7.03
C GLY A 34 -2.59 46.61 8.15
N ALA A 35 -2.59 47.15 9.35
CA ALA A 35 -2.58 46.49 10.65
C ALA A 35 -3.98 46.06 11.16
N LEU A 36 -3.92 45.22 12.20
CA LEU A 36 -4.98 44.73 13.09
C LEU A 36 -5.88 45.84 13.70
N PRO A 37 -6.98 45.44 14.35
CA PRO A 37 -6.93 45.48 15.81
C PRO A 37 -7.46 44.22 16.51
N CYS A 38 -6.87 43.95 17.67
CA CYS A 38 -7.37 43.06 18.71
C CYS A 38 -8.70 43.55 19.28
N ALA A 39 -9.56 42.62 19.70
CA ALA A 39 -10.56 42.86 20.73
C ALA A 39 -10.68 41.60 21.60
N ASP A 40 -10.49 41.80 22.90
CA ASP A 40 -10.61 40.84 24.00
C ASP A 40 -12.01 40.23 24.12
N GLY A 41 -12.08 39.01 24.67
CA GLY A 41 -13.31 38.43 25.19
C GLY A 41 -13.31 36.90 25.27
N ALA A 42 -12.75 36.34 26.35
CA ALA A 42 -13.25 35.08 26.93
C ALA A 42 -14.20 35.46 28.08
N PRO A 43 -15.29 34.72 28.34
CA PRO A 43 -15.13 33.48 29.11
C PRO A 43 -16.08 32.30 28.74
N GLU A 44 -15.59 31.11 29.11
CA GLU A 44 -16.29 29.98 29.74
C GLU A 44 -17.19 28.97 28.97
N HIS A 45 -16.75 27.71 29.13
CA HIS A 45 -17.47 26.45 29.32
C HIS A 45 -18.49 25.94 28.28
N GLY A 46 -18.07 24.92 27.53
CA GLY A 46 -18.94 23.96 26.84
C GLY A 46 -18.15 22.98 25.96
N GLY A 47 -17.73 21.83 26.51
CA GLY A 47 -17.55 20.63 25.68
C GLY A 47 -18.93 20.12 25.23
N PRO A 48 -19.10 19.30 24.18
CA PRO A 48 -18.26 18.13 23.90
C PRO A 48 -18.08 17.81 22.38
N SER A 49 -17.62 16.59 22.11
CA SER A 49 -17.77 15.81 20.88
C SER A 49 -16.53 15.74 19.98
N HIS A 50 -15.73 14.71 20.25
CA HIS A 50 -14.84 14.09 19.27
C HIS A 50 -15.67 13.65 18.06
N ALA A 51 -15.63 14.44 16.99
CA ALA A 51 -16.07 14.00 15.69
C ALA A 51 -15.15 12.86 15.22
N VAL A 52 -15.67 11.64 15.24
CA VAL A 52 -15.13 10.50 14.49
C VAL A 52 -15.05 10.94 13.03
N PRO A 53 -13.88 10.86 12.36
CA PRO A 53 -13.81 11.18 10.95
C PRO A 53 -14.69 10.17 10.19
N ASP A 54 -15.79 10.68 9.65
CA ASP A 54 -16.68 9.96 8.75
C ASP A 54 -15.85 9.52 7.53
N HIS A 55 -15.43 8.26 7.53
CA HIS A 55 -14.81 7.60 6.39
C HIS A 55 -15.87 7.38 5.32
N ARG A 56 -16.43 8.46 4.78
CA ARG A 56 -17.14 8.41 3.51
C ARG A 56 -16.14 7.99 2.46
N VAL A 57 -16.26 6.74 2.06
CA VAL A 57 -15.75 6.23 0.79
C VAL A 57 -16.13 7.26 -0.28
N ARG A 58 -15.15 8.04 -0.73
CA ARG A 58 -15.30 9.05 -1.78
C ARG A 58 -15.44 8.34 -3.13
N GLY A 59 -16.56 7.64 -3.31
CA GLY A 59 -17.05 7.25 -4.62
C GLY A 59 -17.52 8.49 -5.38
N ALA A 60 -17.10 8.61 -6.64
CA ALA A 60 -17.53 9.63 -7.61
C ALA A 60 -17.09 11.09 -7.35
N THR A 61 -15.81 11.38 -7.59
CA THR A 61 -15.36 12.74 -7.95
C THR A 61 -14.91 12.79 -9.41
N LEU A 62 -15.77 12.35 -10.34
CA LEU A 62 -15.61 12.65 -11.78
C LEU A 62 -16.70 13.59 -12.30
N ALA A 63 -17.83 13.73 -11.58
CA ALA A 63 -18.95 14.59 -11.99
C ALA A 63 -18.76 16.08 -11.65
N ARG A 64 -17.69 16.48 -10.95
CA ARG A 64 -17.57 17.86 -10.43
C ARG A 64 -17.11 18.91 -11.45
N GLN A 65 -16.80 18.54 -12.70
CA GLN A 65 -16.26 19.49 -13.70
C GLN A 65 -16.92 19.45 -15.08
N SER A 66 -17.80 18.50 -15.37
CA SER A 66 -18.54 18.49 -16.64
C SER A 66 -19.80 19.37 -16.52
N GLN A 67 -19.76 20.60 -17.03
CA GLN A 67 -20.99 21.36 -17.24
C GLN A 67 -21.80 20.69 -18.36
N PRO A 68 -23.12 20.53 -18.21
CA PRO A 68 -23.94 19.99 -19.28
C PRO A 68 -23.87 20.91 -20.49
N VAL A 69 -23.51 20.37 -21.65
CA VAL A 69 -23.66 21.06 -22.94
C VAL A 69 -25.04 20.66 -23.47
N ASP A 70 -25.92 21.64 -23.72
CA ASP A 70 -27.31 21.42 -24.16
C ASP A 70 -28.12 20.43 -23.28
N GLY A 71 -27.91 20.48 -21.95
CA GLY A 71 -28.61 19.62 -20.99
C GLY A 71 -28.14 18.16 -20.99
N ARG A 72 -27.05 17.83 -21.71
CA ARG A 72 -26.43 16.51 -21.73
C ARG A 72 -25.12 16.52 -20.97
N LEU A 73 -24.92 15.51 -20.13
CA LEU A 73 -23.64 15.28 -19.46
C LEU A 73 -22.66 14.66 -20.48
N GLU A 74 -21.66 15.42 -20.89
CA GLU A 74 -20.56 14.89 -21.68
C GLU A 74 -19.52 14.27 -20.73
N LEU A 75 -19.27 12.98 -20.92
CA LEU A 75 -18.26 12.24 -20.18
C LEU A 75 -16.96 12.19 -20.99
N PRO A 76 -15.80 12.35 -20.34
CA PRO A 76 -14.53 12.12 -21.01
C PRO A 76 -14.40 10.67 -21.47
N LEU A 77 -13.58 10.44 -22.49
CA LEU A 77 -13.23 9.08 -22.93
C LEU A 77 -12.65 8.28 -21.76
N ILE A 78 -13.23 7.11 -21.51
CA ILE A 78 -12.73 6.13 -20.53
C ILE A 78 -12.10 4.98 -21.31
N VAL A 79 -10.82 4.69 -21.05
CA VAL A 79 -10.11 3.54 -21.61
C VAL A 79 -9.80 2.55 -20.47
N PRO A 80 -10.57 1.45 -20.34
CA PRO A 80 -10.31 0.46 -19.29
C PRO A 80 -9.07 -0.37 -19.65
N ILE A 81 -8.15 -0.51 -18.70
CA ILE A 81 -6.93 -1.32 -18.84
C ILE A 81 -6.85 -2.29 -17.66
N VAL A 82 -6.53 -3.55 -17.95
CA VAL A 82 -6.29 -4.60 -16.96
C VAL A 82 -4.84 -5.04 -17.09
N VAL A 83 -4.05 -4.83 -16.04
CA VAL A 83 -2.69 -5.41 -15.92
C VAL A 83 -2.82 -6.70 -15.11
N TYR A 84 -2.51 -7.84 -15.73
CA TYR A 84 -2.69 -9.15 -15.13
C TYR A 84 -1.36 -9.86 -14.91
N HIS A 85 -1.17 -10.46 -13.72
CA HIS A 85 0.09 -11.08 -13.31
C HIS A 85 -0.12 -12.36 -12.48
N GLY A 86 -1.13 -13.16 -12.82
CA GLY A 86 -1.43 -14.41 -12.10
C GLY A 86 -0.50 -15.58 -12.45
N ALA A 87 -0.70 -16.72 -11.80
CA ALA A 87 0.12 -17.92 -12.00
C ALA A 87 -0.09 -18.65 -13.35
N ARG A 88 -1.12 -18.27 -14.11
CA ARG A 88 -1.46 -18.84 -15.41
C ARG A 88 -1.90 -17.74 -16.37
N PRO A 89 -1.76 -17.92 -17.69
CA PRO A 89 -2.28 -16.99 -18.69
C PRO A 89 -3.73 -16.57 -18.46
N TRP A 90 -4.05 -15.32 -18.79
CA TRP A 90 -5.41 -14.81 -18.71
C TRP A 90 -6.32 -15.60 -19.66
N LYS A 91 -7.52 -15.93 -19.19
CA LYS A 91 -8.52 -16.68 -19.98
C LYS A 91 -9.90 -16.05 -20.01
N ALA A 92 -10.15 -15.01 -19.21
CA ALA A 92 -11.46 -14.37 -19.21
C ALA A 92 -11.66 -13.53 -20.48
N PRO A 93 -12.91 -13.38 -20.96
CA PRO A 93 -13.21 -12.56 -22.13
C PRO A 93 -12.79 -11.10 -21.98
N LEU A 94 -12.46 -10.43 -23.09
CA LEU A 94 -12.06 -9.01 -23.11
C LEU A 94 -13.24 -8.04 -23.09
N ASP A 95 -14.47 -8.55 -23.01
CA ASP A 95 -15.68 -7.79 -22.74
C ASP A 95 -16.26 -8.22 -21.39
N VAL A 96 -16.51 -7.25 -20.51
CA VAL A 96 -17.06 -7.52 -19.18
C VAL A 96 -18.40 -8.25 -19.26
N GLY A 97 -19.24 -7.94 -20.25
CA GLY A 97 -20.54 -8.58 -20.42
C GLY A 97 -20.45 -10.08 -20.62
N GLU A 98 -19.41 -10.54 -21.33
CA GLU A 98 -19.14 -11.97 -21.57
C GLU A 98 -18.57 -12.69 -20.34
N ALA A 99 -18.00 -11.95 -19.38
CA ALA A 99 -17.48 -12.50 -18.13
C ALA A 99 -18.55 -12.64 -17.04
N ILE A 100 -19.74 -12.04 -17.20
CA ILE A 100 -20.80 -12.11 -16.19
C ILE A 100 -21.45 -13.49 -16.21
N MET A 101 -21.31 -14.22 -15.10
CA MET A 101 -22.00 -15.48 -14.90
C MET A 101 -23.50 -15.24 -14.66
N MET A 102 -24.33 -15.77 -15.56
CA MET A 102 -25.79 -15.70 -15.45
C MET A 102 -26.45 -16.95 -16.04
N SER A 103 -27.69 -17.22 -15.63
CA SER A 103 -28.47 -18.31 -16.20
C SER A 103 -28.87 -17.99 -17.64
N GLU A 104 -29.06 -19.02 -18.48
CA GLU A 104 -29.46 -18.86 -19.88
C GLU A 104 -30.78 -18.11 -20.06
N ALA A 105 -31.74 -18.34 -19.14
CA ALA A 105 -33.01 -17.63 -19.10
C ALA A 105 -32.83 -16.12 -18.84
N LEU A 106 -31.91 -15.75 -17.93
CA LEU A 106 -31.60 -14.35 -17.66
C LEU A 106 -30.82 -13.71 -18.81
N ALA A 107 -29.84 -14.41 -19.38
CA ALA A 107 -29.08 -13.94 -20.54
C ALA A 107 -30.00 -13.60 -21.73
N SER A 108 -30.98 -14.46 -22.00
CA SER A 108 -31.96 -14.26 -23.07
C SER A 108 -32.87 -13.06 -22.83
N SER A 109 -33.14 -12.72 -21.57
CA SER A 109 -34.04 -11.63 -21.18
C SER A 109 -33.33 -10.30 -20.96
N ALA A 110 -32.03 -10.33 -20.60
CA ALA A 110 -31.28 -9.15 -20.20
C ALA A 110 -30.99 -8.20 -21.37
N GLY A 111 -30.80 -8.71 -22.59
CA GLY A 111 -30.67 -7.91 -23.81
C GLY A 111 -29.68 -6.74 -23.67
N SER A 112 -30.16 -5.51 -23.81
CA SER A 112 -29.35 -4.28 -23.71
C SER A 112 -28.91 -3.91 -22.29
N LEU A 113 -29.37 -4.62 -21.27
CA LEU A 113 -28.95 -4.41 -19.88
C LEU A 113 -27.58 -5.03 -19.60
N VAL A 114 -27.10 -5.94 -20.45
CA VAL A 114 -25.73 -6.48 -20.36
C VAL A 114 -24.75 -5.40 -20.81
N PRO A 115 -23.79 -4.98 -19.96
CA PRO A 115 -22.84 -3.96 -20.32
C PRO A 115 -21.93 -4.44 -21.45
N ARG A 116 -21.77 -3.62 -22.48
CA ARG A 116 -20.73 -3.81 -23.51
C ARG A 116 -19.54 -2.94 -23.16
N LEU A 117 -18.64 -3.49 -22.37
CA LEU A 117 -17.47 -2.76 -21.89
C LEU A 117 -16.21 -3.58 -22.18
N ARG A 118 -15.58 -3.24 -23.30
CA ARG A 118 -14.28 -3.82 -23.67
C ARG A 118 -13.16 -3.15 -22.90
N TYR A 119 -12.15 -3.94 -22.56
CA TYR A 119 -10.94 -3.46 -21.91
C TYR A 119 -9.68 -3.92 -22.64
N LEU A 120 -8.61 -3.15 -22.48
CA LEU A 120 -7.27 -3.54 -22.95
C LEU A 120 -6.64 -4.43 -21.88
N LEU A 121 -6.13 -5.58 -22.30
CA LEU A 121 -5.43 -6.50 -21.41
C LEU A 121 -3.92 -6.39 -21.63
N ASP A 122 -3.21 -6.16 -20.55
CA ASP A 122 -1.77 -6.31 -20.43
C ASP A 122 -1.49 -7.57 -19.58
N ASP A 123 -1.36 -8.72 -20.24
CA ASP A 123 -1.06 -9.99 -19.60
C ASP A 123 0.45 -10.14 -19.40
N LEU A 124 0.92 -9.81 -18.19
CA LEU A 124 2.32 -9.91 -17.84
C LEU A 124 2.82 -11.35 -17.93
N THR A 125 1.98 -12.38 -17.80
CA THR A 125 2.40 -13.80 -17.86
C THR A 125 2.93 -14.23 -19.23
N GLN A 126 2.74 -13.40 -20.26
CA GLN A 126 3.28 -13.64 -21.61
C GLN A 126 4.62 -12.94 -21.88
N LEU A 127 5.11 -12.09 -20.96
CA LEU A 127 6.33 -11.31 -21.14
C LEU A 127 7.60 -11.95 -20.60
N ASP A 128 8.61 -12.14 -21.43
CA ASP A 128 9.96 -12.41 -20.94
C ASP A 128 10.67 -11.11 -20.47
N ALA A 129 11.89 -11.24 -19.97
CA ALA A 129 12.68 -10.10 -19.48
C ALA A 129 13.02 -9.09 -20.59
N ASP A 130 13.21 -9.56 -21.83
CA ASP A 130 13.49 -8.69 -22.97
C ASP A 130 12.24 -7.94 -23.42
N GLY A 131 11.09 -8.60 -23.41
CA GLY A 131 9.77 -7.99 -23.63
C GLY A 131 9.44 -6.93 -22.59
N LEU A 132 9.84 -7.12 -21.33
CA LEU A 132 9.74 -6.07 -20.30
C LEU A 132 10.62 -4.86 -20.63
N ARG A 133 11.88 -5.06 -21.02
CA ARG A 133 12.78 -3.96 -21.42
C ARG A 133 12.31 -3.22 -22.66
N ALA A 134 11.80 -3.95 -23.65
CA ALA A 134 11.33 -3.40 -24.92
C ALA A 134 10.19 -2.38 -24.75
N ARG A 135 9.52 -2.37 -23.58
CA ARG A 135 8.51 -1.35 -23.23
C ARG A 135 9.10 0.04 -23.03
N GLY A 136 10.41 0.17 -22.81
CA GLY A 136 11.07 1.46 -22.61
C GLY A 136 10.58 2.23 -21.37
N LEU A 137 10.12 1.50 -20.34
CA LEU A 137 9.67 2.10 -19.08
C LEU A 137 10.87 2.53 -18.22
N PRO A 138 10.68 3.51 -17.31
CA PRO A 138 11.69 3.83 -16.29
C PRO A 138 12.12 2.59 -15.50
N ALA A 139 13.35 2.56 -14.99
CA ALA A 139 13.92 1.40 -14.32
C ALA A 139 13.03 0.85 -13.20
N PHE A 140 12.53 1.72 -12.32
CA PHE A 140 11.63 1.30 -11.25
C PHE A 140 10.32 0.70 -11.78
N ALA A 141 9.70 1.29 -12.80
CA ALA A 141 8.46 0.78 -13.38
C ALA A 141 8.68 -0.60 -14.04
N THR A 142 9.82 -0.79 -14.72
CA THR A 142 10.21 -2.09 -15.28
C THR A 142 10.39 -3.13 -14.18
N LEU A 143 11.10 -2.78 -13.10
CA LEU A 143 11.29 -3.66 -11.94
C LEU A 143 9.99 -3.94 -11.19
N ALA A 144 9.05 -2.99 -11.15
CA ALA A 144 7.73 -3.20 -10.58
C ALA A 144 6.92 -4.24 -11.37
N LEU A 145 6.89 -4.14 -12.71
CA LEU A 145 6.24 -5.16 -13.54
C LEU A 145 6.93 -6.53 -13.45
N TRP A 146 8.27 -6.53 -13.39
CA TRP A 146 9.04 -7.74 -13.11
C TRP A 146 8.63 -8.36 -11.77
N ALA A 147 8.58 -7.58 -10.69
CA ALA A 147 8.20 -8.07 -9.37
C ALA A 147 6.76 -8.61 -9.34
N LEU A 148 5.79 -7.91 -9.97
CA LEU A 148 4.40 -8.36 -10.07
C LEU A 148 4.30 -9.74 -10.76
N ARG A 149 5.02 -9.93 -11.87
CA ARG A 149 5.06 -11.20 -12.59
C ARG A 149 5.76 -12.29 -11.78
N SER A 150 6.95 -11.98 -11.26
CA SER A 150 7.78 -12.87 -10.45
C SER A 150 7.05 -13.42 -9.22
N ALA A 151 6.11 -12.65 -8.65
CA ALA A 151 5.38 -13.08 -7.47
C ALA A 151 4.57 -14.38 -7.64
N PHE A 152 4.22 -14.73 -8.89
CA PHE A 152 3.44 -15.93 -9.21
C PHE A 152 4.17 -16.92 -10.13
N ASP A 153 5.41 -16.61 -10.53
CA ASP A 153 6.27 -17.45 -11.36
C ASP A 153 7.70 -17.45 -10.82
N ARG A 154 8.03 -18.46 -10.00
CA ARG A 154 9.36 -18.59 -9.39
C ARG A 154 10.47 -18.75 -10.42
N GLY A 155 10.19 -19.39 -11.56
CA GLY A 155 11.18 -19.52 -12.63
C GLY A 155 11.57 -18.15 -13.20
N PHE A 156 10.62 -17.22 -13.23
CA PHE A 156 10.87 -15.87 -13.73
C PHE A 156 11.74 -15.01 -12.81
N ILE A 157 11.82 -15.33 -11.52
CA ILE A 157 12.69 -14.61 -10.58
C ILE A 157 14.17 -14.71 -11.01
N SER A 158 14.60 -15.83 -11.59
CA SER A 158 15.96 -16.01 -12.11
C SER A 158 16.37 -14.98 -13.17
N THR A 159 15.40 -14.30 -13.80
CA THR A 159 15.71 -13.20 -14.75
C THR A 159 16.19 -11.92 -14.05
N ALA A 160 16.24 -11.88 -12.71
CA ALA A 160 16.81 -10.77 -11.94
C ALA A 160 18.23 -10.44 -12.40
N ALA A 161 19.05 -11.45 -12.70
CA ALA A 161 20.41 -11.28 -13.20
C ALA A 161 20.45 -10.41 -14.47
N ASN A 162 19.52 -10.66 -15.40
CA ASN A 162 19.42 -9.90 -16.63
C ASN A 162 19.08 -8.43 -16.33
N LEU A 163 18.29 -8.17 -15.28
CA LEU A 163 17.79 -6.84 -14.91
C LEU A 163 18.68 -6.12 -13.88
N SER A 164 19.82 -6.70 -13.49
CA SER A 164 20.77 -6.16 -12.48
C SER A 164 21.07 -4.67 -12.65
N GLY A 165 21.36 -4.22 -13.87
CA GLY A 165 21.63 -2.80 -14.15
C GLY A 165 20.47 -1.84 -13.80
N LEU A 166 19.21 -2.31 -13.83
CA LEU A 166 18.06 -1.51 -13.40
C LEU A 166 17.98 -1.38 -11.88
N PHE A 167 18.39 -2.40 -11.13
CA PHE A 167 18.46 -2.32 -9.66
C PHE A 167 19.50 -1.27 -9.24
N ASP A 168 20.65 -1.27 -9.92
CA ASP A 168 21.70 -0.27 -9.70
C ASP A 168 21.26 1.14 -10.10
N GLU A 169 20.49 1.28 -11.19
CA GLU A 169 19.91 2.58 -11.55
C GLU A 169 18.97 3.09 -10.45
N VAL A 170 18.03 2.25 -9.98
CA VAL A 170 17.07 2.65 -8.96
C VAL A 170 17.75 3.00 -7.64
N VAL A 171 18.72 2.22 -7.15
CA VAL A 171 19.37 2.48 -5.85
C VAL A 171 20.15 3.81 -5.82
N THR A 172 20.54 4.34 -6.99
CA THR A 172 21.23 5.63 -7.09
C THR A 172 20.30 6.84 -7.05
N ALA A 173 18.98 6.64 -7.19
CA ALA A 173 18.00 7.71 -7.05
C ALA A 173 17.83 8.15 -5.58
N ASP A 174 17.32 9.37 -5.38
CA ASP A 174 17.18 9.98 -4.05
C ASP A 174 16.30 9.13 -3.09
N ASP A 175 15.29 8.44 -3.61
CA ASP A 175 14.38 7.54 -2.89
C ASP A 175 14.58 6.06 -3.26
N GLY A 176 15.71 5.75 -3.90
CA GLY A 176 16.01 4.45 -4.49
C GLY A 176 15.98 3.27 -3.53
N GLY A 177 16.56 3.44 -2.33
CA GLY A 177 16.56 2.42 -1.29
C GLY A 177 15.14 2.05 -0.86
N GLN A 178 14.30 3.06 -0.57
CA GLN A 178 12.90 2.86 -0.20
C GLN A 178 12.06 2.26 -1.34
N ALA A 179 12.34 2.66 -2.58
CA ALA A 179 11.69 2.10 -3.76
C ALA A 179 11.99 0.60 -3.91
N LEU A 180 13.26 0.21 -3.78
CA LEU A 180 13.68 -1.20 -3.81
C LEU A 180 13.12 -1.98 -2.62
N ALA A 181 13.17 -1.40 -1.43
CA ALA A 181 12.55 -1.97 -0.23
C ALA A 181 11.06 -2.30 -0.48
N SER A 182 10.32 -1.39 -1.14
CA SER A 182 8.91 -1.64 -1.48
C SER A 182 8.72 -2.81 -2.45
N LEU A 183 9.59 -2.96 -3.45
CA LEU A 183 9.56 -4.07 -4.42
C LEU A 183 9.86 -5.42 -3.77
N PHE A 184 10.95 -5.47 -2.99
CA PHE A 184 11.34 -6.68 -2.28
C PHE A 184 10.32 -7.05 -1.21
N GLY A 185 9.80 -6.07 -0.45
CA GLY A 185 8.73 -6.27 0.51
C GLY A 185 7.49 -6.91 -0.11
N TYR A 186 7.07 -6.46 -1.29
CA TYR A 186 5.99 -7.10 -2.05
C TYR A 186 6.32 -8.57 -2.39
N LEU A 187 7.51 -8.83 -2.95
CA LEU A 187 7.93 -10.18 -3.31
C LEU A 187 8.00 -11.13 -2.11
N PHE A 188 8.53 -10.67 -0.97
CA PHE A 188 8.60 -11.46 0.26
C PHE A 188 7.21 -11.80 0.81
N ILE A 189 6.29 -10.83 0.79
CA ILE A 189 4.94 -11.02 1.33
C ILE A 189 4.12 -11.98 0.45
N ILE A 190 4.16 -11.79 -0.87
CA ILE A 190 3.29 -12.52 -1.80
C ILE A 190 3.88 -13.88 -2.20
N SER A 191 5.17 -13.94 -2.54
CA SER A 191 5.77 -15.15 -3.12
C SER A 191 6.23 -16.17 -2.07
N ARG A 192 6.41 -15.71 -0.82
CA ARG A 192 7.05 -16.47 0.29
C ARG A 192 8.25 -17.28 -0.22
N PRO A 193 9.27 -16.60 -0.78
CA PRO A 193 10.42 -17.27 -1.36
C PRO A 193 11.13 -18.09 -0.26
N ASP A 194 11.70 -19.23 -0.66
CA ASP A 194 12.63 -19.97 0.21
C ASP A 194 13.97 -19.23 0.27
N GLU A 195 14.83 -19.60 1.22
CA GLU A 195 16.13 -18.96 1.44
C GLU A 195 17.03 -19.02 0.19
N ASP A 196 16.94 -20.10 -0.58
CA ASP A 196 17.73 -20.30 -1.80
C ASP A 196 17.39 -19.25 -2.87
N LEU A 197 16.10 -19.02 -3.11
CA LEU A 197 15.63 -18.04 -4.10
C LEU A 197 15.95 -16.60 -3.68
N VAL A 198 15.89 -16.31 -2.38
CA VAL A 198 16.28 -15.00 -1.83
C VAL A 198 17.78 -14.78 -2.04
N SER A 199 18.60 -15.79 -1.74
CA SER A 199 20.04 -15.75 -1.94
C SER A 199 20.41 -15.55 -3.41
N GLU A 200 19.69 -16.20 -4.34
CA GLU A 200 19.88 -16.03 -5.78
C GLU A 200 19.66 -14.58 -6.20
N VAL A 201 18.52 -13.97 -5.84
CA VAL A 201 18.23 -12.58 -6.21
C VAL A 201 19.20 -11.60 -5.53
N LEU A 202 19.48 -11.80 -4.24
CA LEU A 202 20.44 -10.97 -3.49
C LEU A 202 21.88 -11.14 -3.99
N GLY A 203 22.19 -12.26 -4.67
CA GLY A 203 23.47 -12.50 -5.34
C GLY A 203 23.63 -11.70 -6.64
N HIS A 204 22.53 -11.28 -7.25
CA HIS A 204 22.51 -10.54 -8.52
C HIS A 204 22.36 -9.02 -8.37
N VAL A 205 22.11 -8.54 -7.16
CA VAL A 205 22.01 -7.10 -6.85
C VAL A 205 23.28 -6.61 -6.13
N SER A 206 23.56 -5.31 -6.25
CA SER A 206 24.74 -4.72 -5.61
C SER A 206 24.66 -4.75 -4.07
N PRO A 207 25.80 -4.68 -3.35
CA PRO A 207 25.84 -4.71 -1.89
C PRO A 207 24.94 -3.65 -1.23
N ARG A 208 24.87 -2.46 -1.82
CA ARG A 208 24.01 -1.37 -1.35
C ARG A 208 22.53 -1.75 -1.39
N VAL A 209 22.07 -2.42 -2.46
CA VAL A 209 20.68 -2.91 -2.54
C VAL A 209 20.43 -3.97 -1.48
N ARG A 210 21.38 -4.86 -1.24
CA ARG A 210 21.26 -5.91 -0.21
C ARG A 210 21.11 -5.32 1.18
N GLU A 211 21.91 -4.32 1.53
CA GLU A 211 21.84 -3.63 2.83
C GLU A 211 20.45 -3.03 3.07
N GLU A 212 19.91 -2.31 2.09
CA GLU A 212 18.57 -1.70 2.15
C GLU A 212 17.46 -2.76 2.33
N VAL A 213 17.59 -3.89 1.65
CA VAL A 213 16.63 -5.01 1.78
C VAL A 213 16.72 -5.67 3.15
N MET A 214 17.92 -5.88 3.68
CA MET A 214 18.12 -6.49 5.00
C MET A 214 17.58 -5.57 6.12
N GLU A 215 17.84 -4.26 6.05
CA GLU A 215 17.30 -3.30 7.02
C GLU A 215 15.76 -3.31 7.02
N LEU A 216 15.14 -3.39 5.85
CA LEU A 216 13.69 -3.57 5.75
C LEU A 216 13.22 -4.87 6.42
N GLU A 217 13.91 -5.98 6.16
CA GLU A 217 13.55 -7.29 6.70
C GLU A 217 13.59 -7.30 8.23
N GLU A 218 14.64 -6.71 8.82
CA GLU A 218 14.77 -6.50 10.26
C GLU A 218 13.64 -5.62 10.82
N MET A 219 13.34 -4.49 10.18
CA MET A 219 12.27 -3.60 10.59
C MET A 219 10.88 -4.28 10.54
N LEU A 220 10.60 -5.03 9.47
CA LEU A 220 9.35 -5.77 9.34
C LEU A 220 9.25 -6.90 10.36
N ALA A 221 10.34 -7.61 10.64
CA ALA A 221 10.39 -8.65 11.66
C ALA A 221 10.13 -8.06 13.07
N ALA A 222 10.78 -6.94 13.40
CA ALA A 222 10.58 -6.22 14.65
C ALA A 222 9.13 -5.78 14.83
N LYS A 223 8.52 -5.18 13.79
CA LYS A 223 7.13 -4.74 13.80
C LYS A 223 6.13 -5.89 13.97
N LYS A 224 6.35 -7.01 13.26
CA LYS A 224 5.52 -8.22 13.42
C LYS A 224 5.60 -8.77 14.84
N LEU A 225 6.79 -8.80 15.43
CA LEU A 225 6.99 -9.27 16.80
C LEU A 225 6.33 -8.33 17.82
N GLU A 226 6.41 -7.02 17.62
CA GLU A 226 5.73 -6.04 18.45
C GLU A 226 4.21 -6.19 18.37
N GLN A 227 3.66 -6.35 17.16
CA GLN A 227 2.24 -6.60 16.93
C GLN A 227 1.79 -7.87 17.63
N GLY A 228 2.49 -9.00 17.44
CA GLY A 228 2.15 -10.26 18.12
C GLY A 228 2.24 -10.15 19.65
N ARG A 229 3.18 -9.38 20.19
CA ARG A 229 3.24 -9.09 21.63
C ARG A 229 2.12 -8.17 22.11
N ALA A 230 1.67 -7.23 21.29
CA ALA A 230 0.56 -6.35 21.62
C ALA A 230 -0.76 -7.14 21.60
N GLU A 231 -0.99 -7.95 20.56
CA GLU A 231 -2.13 -8.86 20.43
C GLU A 231 -2.18 -9.86 21.59
N GLY A 232 -1.09 -10.59 21.85
CA GLY A 232 -1.05 -11.55 22.96
C GLY A 232 -1.26 -10.92 24.34
N ARG A 233 -0.81 -9.66 24.55
CA ARG A 233 -1.13 -8.91 25.78
C ARG A 233 -2.60 -8.51 25.84
N ALA A 234 -3.18 -8.08 24.73
CA ALA A 234 -4.60 -7.72 24.67
C ALA A 234 -5.49 -8.94 24.90
N GLU A 235 -5.22 -10.06 24.22
CA GLU A 235 -5.91 -11.34 24.43
C GLU A 235 -5.77 -11.82 25.87
N GLY A 236 -4.56 -11.77 26.44
CA GLY A 236 -4.32 -12.16 27.83
C GLY A 236 -5.07 -11.28 28.85
N ARG A 237 -5.23 -9.98 28.58
CA ARG A 237 -6.06 -9.09 29.41
C ARG A 237 -7.54 -9.42 29.29
N ALA A 238 -8.05 -9.56 28.06
CA ALA A 238 -9.44 -9.91 27.81
C ALA A 238 -9.81 -11.26 28.44
N GLN A 239 -8.95 -12.28 28.31
CA GLN A 239 -9.20 -13.58 28.94
C GLN A 239 -9.26 -13.48 30.47
N ARG A 240 -8.33 -12.75 31.09
CA ARG A 240 -8.34 -12.52 32.55
C ARG A 240 -9.56 -11.70 33.00
N GLY A 241 -9.94 -10.68 32.25
CA GLY A 241 -11.14 -9.89 32.49
C GLY A 241 -12.40 -10.73 32.42
N ALA A 242 -12.51 -11.58 31.39
CA ALA A 242 -13.62 -12.52 31.23
C ALA A 242 -13.72 -13.48 32.42
N GLU A 243 -12.60 -14.09 32.84
CA GLU A 243 -12.55 -14.97 34.02
C GLU A 243 -13.00 -14.25 35.31
N LEU A 244 -12.57 -13.00 35.49
CA LEU A 244 -12.96 -12.18 36.64
C LEU A 244 -14.46 -11.89 36.64
N VAL A 245 -15.00 -11.38 35.52
CA VAL A 245 -16.44 -11.11 35.37
C VAL A 245 -17.24 -12.39 35.60
N MET A 246 -16.75 -13.54 35.15
CA MET A 246 -17.43 -14.84 35.33
C MET A 246 -17.51 -15.23 36.79
N LYS A 247 -16.43 -15.03 37.52
CA LYS A 247 -16.39 -15.24 38.96
C LYS A 247 -17.36 -14.31 39.68
N LEU A 248 -17.38 -13.02 39.33
CA LEU A 248 -18.29 -12.04 39.94
C LEU A 248 -19.77 -12.37 39.66
N LEU A 249 -20.10 -12.72 38.42
CA LEU A 249 -21.44 -13.13 38.02
C LEU A 249 -21.90 -14.37 38.79
N ARG A 250 -21.04 -15.40 38.89
CA ARG A 250 -21.36 -16.61 39.65
C ARG A 250 -21.54 -16.35 41.14
N LEU A 251 -20.74 -15.46 41.72
CA LEU A 251 -20.85 -15.07 43.12
C LEU A 251 -22.14 -14.30 43.42
N LYS A 252 -22.60 -13.45 42.51
CA LYS A 252 -23.79 -12.61 42.72
C LYS A 252 -25.10 -13.29 42.33
N PHE A 253 -25.12 -13.99 41.20
CA PHE A 253 -26.35 -14.53 40.59
C PHE A 253 -26.42 -16.06 40.62
N GLY A 254 -25.35 -16.76 41.02
CA GLY A 254 -25.30 -18.21 41.07
C GLY A 254 -24.96 -18.86 39.72
N ALA A 255 -25.62 -19.95 39.37
CA ALA A 255 -25.36 -20.63 38.10
C ALA A 255 -25.73 -19.71 36.91
N ILE A 256 -24.81 -19.57 35.97
CA ILE A 256 -24.98 -18.82 34.72
C ILE A 256 -25.11 -19.80 33.56
N ASP A 257 -25.92 -19.44 32.56
CA ASP A 257 -26.13 -20.26 31.37
C ASP A 257 -24.95 -20.15 30.38
N ALA A 258 -24.87 -21.12 29.46
CA ALA A 258 -23.78 -21.18 28.48
C ALA A 258 -23.73 -19.98 27.53
N GLY A 259 -24.88 -19.37 27.20
CA GLY A 259 -24.93 -18.19 26.34
C GLY A 259 -24.33 -16.96 27.02
N THR A 260 -24.56 -16.80 28.32
CA THR A 260 -23.91 -15.77 29.13
C THR A 260 -22.39 -15.98 29.23
N GLU A 261 -21.94 -17.22 29.43
CA GLU A 261 -20.50 -17.52 29.47
C GLU A 261 -19.80 -17.17 28.15
N GLU A 262 -20.39 -17.54 27.03
CA GLU A 262 -19.83 -17.28 25.70
C GLU A 262 -19.82 -15.79 25.38
N ARG A 263 -20.91 -15.08 25.71
CA ARG A 263 -20.99 -13.61 25.56
C ARG A 263 -19.85 -12.90 26.27
N VAL A 264 -19.46 -13.37 27.44
CA VAL A 264 -18.38 -12.72 28.19
C VAL A 264 -17.00 -13.14 27.74
N ARG A 265 -16.78 -14.40 27.35
CA ARG A 265 -15.51 -14.80 26.72
C ARG A 265 -15.23 -14.01 25.43
N ALA A 266 -16.28 -13.67 24.69
CA ALA A 266 -16.19 -12.85 23.47
C ALA A 266 -16.14 -11.33 23.74
N GLY A 267 -16.21 -10.90 25.01
CA GLY A 267 -16.23 -9.48 25.37
C GLY A 267 -14.90 -8.78 25.10
N SER A 268 -14.97 -7.54 24.64
CA SER A 268 -13.79 -6.68 24.55
C SER A 268 -13.30 -6.25 25.94
N ASP A 269 -12.05 -5.84 26.07
CA ASP A 269 -11.47 -5.31 27.33
C ASP A 269 -12.38 -4.22 27.96
N ALA A 270 -12.92 -3.32 27.14
CA ALA A 270 -13.81 -2.25 27.58
C ALA A 270 -15.20 -2.75 28.01
N ASP A 271 -15.72 -3.80 27.37
CA ASP A 271 -16.98 -4.41 27.79
C ASP A 271 -16.80 -5.16 29.11
N LEU A 272 -15.69 -5.88 29.26
CA LEU A 272 -15.34 -6.63 30.46
C LEU A 272 -15.18 -5.71 31.68
N ASP A 273 -14.47 -4.59 31.55
CA ASP A 273 -14.34 -3.60 32.61
C ASP A 273 -15.71 -3.02 33.00
N ARG A 274 -16.52 -2.65 32.01
CA ARG A 274 -17.88 -2.13 32.24
C ARG A 274 -18.76 -3.15 32.95
N TRP A 275 -18.71 -4.41 32.55
CA TRP A 275 -19.47 -5.48 33.18
C TRP A 275 -18.97 -5.72 34.60
N ALA A 276 -17.66 -5.71 34.85
CA ALA A 276 -17.11 -5.88 36.20
C ALA A 276 -17.65 -4.85 37.19
N GLU A 277 -17.76 -3.58 36.78
CA GLU A 277 -18.36 -2.52 37.60
C GLU A 277 -19.86 -2.72 37.79
N ARG A 278 -20.58 -2.99 36.71
CA ARG A 278 -22.05 -3.13 36.75
C ARG A 278 -22.53 -4.36 37.48
N VAL A 279 -21.73 -5.43 37.52
CA VAL A 279 -22.06 -6.60 38.35
C VAL A 279 -22.25 -6.18 39.80
N LEU A 280 -21.57 -5.16 40.32
CA LEU A 280 -21.70 -4.75 41.71
C LEU A 280 -23.08 -4.14 42.02
N THR A 281 -23.68 -3.40 41.07
CA THR A 281 -24.92 -2.63 41.29
C THR A 281 -26.16 -3.25 40.65
N ALA A 282 -26.00 -4.06 39.60
CA ALA A 282 -27.11 -4.69 38.86
C ALA A 282 -28.01 -5.57 39.75
N SER A 283 -29.32 -5.48 39.58
CA SER A 283 -30.27 -6.35 40.32
C SER A 283 -30.60 -7.62 39.55
N GLN A 284 -30.50 -7.60 38.23
CA GLN A 284 -30.70 -8.76 37.36
C GLN A 284 -29.50 -8.96 36.42
N LEU A 285 -29.31 -10.20 35.96
CA LEU A 285 -28.18 -10.58 35.10
C LEU A 285 -28.11 -9.75 33.81
N GLN A 286 -29.26 -9.48 33.20
CA GLN A 286 -29.37 -8.67 31.99
C GLN A 286 -28.91 -7.23 32.16
N ASP A 287 -29.06 -6.65 33.35
CA ASP A 287 -28.69 -5.25 33.64
C ASP A 287 -27.16 -5.05 33.61
N VAL A 288 -26.39 -6.12 33.82
CA VAL A 288 -24.93 -6.10 33.71
C VAL A 288 -24.51 -5.76 32.27
N PHE A 289 -25.22 -6.33 31.31
CA PHE A 289 -24.86 -6.32 29.91
C PHE A 289 -25.59 -5.28 29.05
N ALA A 290 -26.35 -4.38 29.68
CA ALA A 290 -27.09 -3.29 29.03
C ALA A 290 -26.18 -2.11 28.62
#